data_AF-D2I7R5-F1
#
_entry.id   AF-D2I7R5-F1
#
_cell.length_a   1.000
_cell.length_b   1.000
_cell.length_c   1.000
_cell.angle_alpha   90.00
_cell.angle_beta   90.00
_cell.angle_gamma   90.00
#
_symmetry.space_group_name_H-M   'P 1'
#
loop_
_entity.id
_entity.type
_entity.pdbx_description
1 polymer ?
#
loop_
_entity_poly.entity_id
_entity_poly.type
_entity_poly.pdbx_seq_one_letter_code
_entity_poly.pdbx_strand_id
1 'polypeptide(L)'
;GDLDPLASLKSLTYLSILRNPVTNKKHYRLYVIYKVPQVRVLDFQKVKLKERQEAEKMFKGKRGAQLAKDIARRSKTFNPGAGLPTDKKKGGPSPGDVEAIKNAIANASTLAEVERLKGLLQSGQIPGRERRSG
;
A
#
# COMPACT_ATOMS: atom_id res chain seq x y z
N GLY A 1 -0.69 11.77 6.44
CA GLY A 1 -0.87 10.40 5.94
C GLY A 1 -1.79 9.61 6.85
N ASP A 2 -2.14 8.39 6.46
CA ASP A 2 -3.14 7.56 7.17
C ASP A 2 -2.72 7.21 8.60
N LEU A 3 -1.41 7.23 8.90
CA LEU A 3 -0.86 6.93 10.22
C LEU A 3 -0.67 8.17 11.10
N ASP A 4 -0.81 9.38 10.55
CA ASP A 4 -0.55 10.62 11.28
C ASP A 4 -1.53 10.85 12.45
N PRO A 5 -2.83 10.50 12.35
CA PRO A 5 -3.75 10.62 13.49
C PRO A 5 -3.29 9.86 14.75
N LEU A 6 -2.50 8.79 14.59
CA LEU A 6 -1.98 8.00 15.71
C LEU A 6 -1.03 8.81 16.61
N ALA A 7 -0.42 9.88 16.10
CA ALA A 7 0.45 10.75 16.88
C ALA A 7 -0.28 11.44 18.05
N SER A 8 -1.60 11.64 17.92
CA SER A 8 -2.43 12.25 18.97
C SER A 8 -2.62 11.35 20.21
N LEU A 9 -2.43 10.04 20.07
CA LEU A 9 -2.65 9.06 21.12
C LEU A 9 -1.46 9.00 22.07
N LYS A 10 -1.49 9.81 23.14
CA LYS A 10 -0.34 9.99 24.06
C LYS A 10 0.11 8.72 24.78
N SER A 11 -0.79 7.75 25.00
CA SER A 11 -0.50 6.49 25.69
C SER A 11 -0.13 5.33 24.74
N LEU A 12 -0.14 5.55 23.43
CA LEU A 12 0.12 4.50 22.44
C LEU A 12 1.57 3.98 22.56
N THR A 13 1.71 2.79 23.12
CA THR A 13 3.03 2.20 23.44
C THR A 13 3.38 1.02 22.51
N TYR A 14 2.39 0.23 22.13
CA TYR A 14 2.51 -0.95 21.28
C TYR A 14 1.67 -0.74 20.03
N LEU A 15 2.27 -0.91 18.86
CA LEU A 15 1.60 -0.75 17.58
C LEU A 15 1.99 -1.90 16.66
N SER A 16 1.01 -2.53 16.02
CA SER A 16 1.24 -3.52 14.97
C SER A 16 0.46 -3.10 13.74
N ILE A 17 1.17 -2.93 12.63
CA ILE A 17 0.66 -2.51 11.33
C ILE A 17 0.94 -3.62 10.29
N LEU A 18 1.46 -4.78 10.70
CA LEU A 18 1.64 -5.94 9.85
C LEU A 18 0.41 -6.25 8.99
N ARG A 19 0.66 -6.72 7.77
CA ARG A 19 -0.37 -7.05 6.76
C ARG A 19 -1.22 -5.86 6.29
N ASN A 20 -0.73 -4.64 6.44
CA ASN A 20 -1.34 -3.45 5.83
C ASN A 20 -0.50 -2.95 4.65
N PRO A 21 -1.10 -2.47 3.53
CA PRO A 21 -0.34 -1.99 2.37
C PRO A 21 0.72 -0.91 2.68
N VAL A 22 0.54 -0.16 3.76
CA VAL A 22 1.50 0.85 4.23
C VAL A 22 2.87 0.28 4.57
N THR A 23 2.96 -1.02 4.95
CA THR A 23 4.24 -1.68 5.24
C THR A 23 5.11 -1.85 4.00
N ASN A 24 4.53 -1.75 2.80
CA ASN A 24 5.28 -1.86 1.53
C ASN A 24 5.96 -0.54 1.13
N LYS A 25 5.66 0.57 1.83
CA LYS A 25 6.29 1.86 1.55
C LYS A 25 7.74 1.88 2.04
N LYS A 26 8.63 2.48 1.25
CA LYS A 26 10.02 2.69 1.67
C LYS A 26 10.06 3.50 2.97
N HIS A 27 10.95 3.09 3.88
CA HIS A 27 11.15 3.73 5.18
C HIS A 27 9.89 3.81 6.07
N TYR A 28 8.88 2.93 5.88
CA TYR A 28 7.66 2.96 6.71
C TYR A 28 7.98 2.94 8.20
N ARG A 29 8.91 2.07 8.62
CA ARG A 29 9.25 1.88 10.03
C ARG A 29 9.81 3.16 10.65
N LEU A 30 10.80 3.77 9.98
CA LEU A 30 11.40 5.03 10.42
C LEU A 30 10.37 6.17 10.40
N TYR A 31 9.48 6.18 9.41
CA TYR A 31 8.39 7.17 9.32
C TYR A 31 7.46 7.09 10.54
N VAL A 32 7.03 5.89 10.93
CA VAL A 32 6.19 5.70 12.12
C VAL A 32 6.94 6.09 13.39
N ILE A 33 8.20 5.72 13.52
CA ILE A 33 9.04 6.09 14.68
C ILE A 33 9.16 7.61 14.81
N TYR A 34 9.35 8.32 13.70
CA TYR A 34 9.43 9.78 13.70
C TYR A 34 8.08 10.45 14.00
N LYS A 35 7.00 9.95 13.40
CA LYS A 35 5.67 10.56 13.56
C LYS A 35 4.98 10.23 14.88
N VAL A 36 5.23 9.05 15.43
CA VAL A 36 4.58 8.53 16.65
C VAL A 36 5.68 8.13 17.65
N PRO A 37 6.45 9.10 18.18
CA PRO A 37 7.63 8.82 18.99
C PRO A 37 7.32 8.09 20.31
N GLN A 38 6.08 8.16 20.82
CA GLN A 38 5.63 7.46 22.02
C GLN A 38 5.62 5.93 21.89
N VAL A 39 5.57 5.40 20.65
CA VAL A 39 5.61 3.95 20.41
C VAL A 39 6.95 3.39 20.87
N ARG A 40 6.90 2.35 21.71
CA ARG A 40 8.08 1.62 22.22
C ARG A 40 8.28 0.29 21.50
N VAL A 41 7.21 -0.31 20.99
CA VAL A 41 7.25 -1.57 20.24
C VAL A 41 6.40 -1.41 18.98
N LEU A 42 7.02 -1.63 17.83
CA LEU A 42 6.38 -1.57 16.52
C LEU A 42 6.55 -2.92 15.82
N ASP A 43 5.44 -3.53 15.41
CA ASP A 43 5.41 -4.82 14.71
C ASP A 43 6.14 -5.93 15.48
N PHE A 44 5.86 -6.00 16.79
CA PHE A 44 6.51 -6.91 17.75
C PHE A 44 8.02 -6.72 17.92
N GLN A 45 8.59 -5.65 17.36
CA GLN A 45 10.01 -5.31 17.51
C GLN A 45 10.18 -4.03 18.33
N LYS A 46 11.00 -4.10 19.39
CA LYS A 46 11.35 -2.94 20.22
C LYS A 46 12.02 -1.86 19.36
N VAL A 47 11.55 -0.62 19.49
CA VAL A 47 12.15 0.55 18.83
C VAL A 47 13.45 0.90 19.55
N LYS A 48 14.57 0.85 18.84
CA LYS A 48 15.90 1.15 19.38
C LYS A 48 16.24 2.64 19.24
N LEU A 49 17.16 3.12 20.07
CA LEU A 49 17.62 4.51 20.02
C LEU A 49 18.28 4.86 18.67
N LYS A 50 19.03 3.92 18.08
CA LYS A 50 19.66 4.10 16.75
C LYS A 50 18.61 4.43 15.67
N GLU A 51 17.49 3.72 15.66
CA GLU A 51 16.40 3.95 14.70
C GLU A 51 15.73 5.31 14.92
N ARG A 52 15.61 5.77 16.18
CA ARG A 52 15.08 7.11 16.49
C ARG A 52 15.98 8.21 15.94
N GLN A 53 17.30 8.07 16.11
CA GLN A 53 18.27 9.02 15.60
C GLN A 53 18.30 9.04 14.07
N GLU A 54 18.21 7.87 13.43
CA GLU A 54 18.14 7.75 11.98
C GLU A 54 16.87 8.39 11.42
N ALA A 55 15.72 8.13 12.04
CA ALA A 55 14.44 8.71 11.67
C ALA A 55 14.45 10.23 11.81
N GLU A 56 14.98 10.76 12.91
CA GLU A 56 15.17 12.20 13.12
C GLU A 56 16.05 12.78 12.01
N LYS A 57 17.21 12.17 11.71
CA LYS A 57 18.11 12.65 10.66
C LYS A 57 17.44 12.66 9.27
N MET A 58 16.63 11.65 8.97
CA MET A 58 15.98 11.50 7.67
C MET A 58 14.81 12.47 7.47
N PHE A 59 14.00 12.68 8.51
CA PHE A 59 12.73 13.43 8.39
C PHE A 59 12.77 14.86 8.95
N LYS A 60 13.85 15.24 9.63
CA LYS A 60 14.05 16.63 10.09
C LYS A 60 14.37 17.57 8.93
N GLY A 61 13.94 18.82 9.07
CA GLY A 61 14.19 19.89 8.11
C GLY A 61 13.27 19.87 6.88
N LYS A 62 13.47 20.83 5.98
CA LYS A 62 12.56 21.06 4.82
C LYS A 62 12.52 19.86 3.86
N ARG A 63 13.68 19.25 3.56
CA ARG A 63 13.77 18.05 2.70
C ARG A 63 13.13 16.82 3.35
N GLY A 64 13.37 16.61 4.64
CA GLY A 64 12.76 15.51 5.38
C GLY A 64 11.24 15.63 5.48
N ALA A 65 10.72 16.85 5.64
CA ALA A 65 9.28 17.10 5.62
C ALA A 65 8.64 16.79 4.25
N GLN A 66 9.33 17.06 3.15
CA GLN A 66 8.87 16.69 1.81
C GLN A 66 8.81 15.16 1.66
N LEU A 67 9.88 14.46 2.04
CA LEU A 67 9.95 13.01 2.02
C LEU A 67 8.86 12.36 2.89
N ALA A 68 8.63 12.92 4.09
CA ALA A 68 7.55 12.50 4.96
C ALA A 68 6.18 12.65 4.28
N LYS A 69 5.92 13.76 3.59
CA LYS A 69 4.67 13.97 2.83
C LYS A 69 4.50 12.95 1.69
N ASP A 70 5.57 12.62 0.98
CA ASP A 70 5.53 11.65 -0.11
C ASP A 70 5.22 10.24 0.39
N ILE A 71 5.83 9.83 1.51
CA ILE A 71 5.52 8.56 2.18
C ILE A 71 4.09 8.57 2.73
N ALA A 72 3.67 9.71 3.30
CA ALA A 72 2.35 9.93 3.87
C ALA A 72 1.24 9.99 2.83
N ARG A 73 1.56 10.07 1.53
CA ARG A 73 0.57 10.13 0.45
C ARG A 73 -0.38 8.95 0.59
N ARG A 74 -1.67 9.27 0.80
CA ARG A 74 -2.68 8.28 1.14
C ARG A 74 -2.77 7.21 0.06
N SER A 75 -2.86 5.98 0.52
CA SER A 75 -3.34 4.89 -0.34
C SER A 75 -4.76 5.28 -0.77
N LYS A 76 -5.16 5.10 -2.03
CA LYS A 76 -6.56 5.28 -2.44
C LYS A 76 -7.39 4.12 -1.87
N THR A 77 -7.58 4.09 -0.56
CA THR A 77 -8.54 3.22 0.12
C THR A 77 -9.90 3.92 0.13
N PHE A 78 -10.92 3.17 -0.28
CA PHE A 78 -12.30 3.60 -0.46
C PHE A 78 -12.89 4.14 0.85
N ASN A 79 -13.46 5.36 0.81
CA ASN A 79 -14.22 5.94 1.93
C ASN A 79 -15.71 5.63 1.71
N PRO A 80 -16.38 4.85 2.56
CA PRO A 80 -17.83 4.63 2.42
C PRO A 80 -18.58 5.95 2.65
N GLY A 81 -19.29 6.45 1.63
CA GLY A 81 -20.18 7.62 1.73
C GLY A 81 -19.69 8.93 1.08
N ALA A 82 -18.48 8.99 0.53
CA ALA A 82 -18.06 10.15 -0.28
C ALA A 82 -18.42 9.92 -1.76
N GLY A 83 -19.14 10.87 -2.36
CA GLY A 83 -19.45 10.86 -3.80
C GLY A 83 -18.19 10.65 -4.64
N LEU A 84 -18.25 9.71 -5.57
CA LEU A 84 -17.12 9.32 -6.42
C LEU A 84 -16.61 10.53 -7.22
N PRO A 85 -15.30 10.84 -7.20
CA PRO A 85 -14.71 11.72 -8.20
C PRO A 85 -14.92 11.07 -9.58
N THR A 86 -15.49 11.81 -10.53
CA THR A 86 -15.82 11.39 -11.89
C THR A 86 -14.61 11.18 -12.81
N ASP A 87 -13.41 10.99 -12.26
CA ASP A 87 -12.20 10.74 -13.04
C ASP A 87 -12.00 9.24 -13.28
N LYS A 88 -12.47 8.82 -14.46
CA LYS A 88 -12.09 7.64 -15.24
C LYS A 88 -11.78 6.37 -14.41
N LYS A 89 -12.86 5.65 -14.11
CA LYS A 89 -12.99 4.19 -13.95
C LYS A 89 -11.65 3.42 -13.93
N LYS A 90 -11.13 3.14 -12.73
CA LYS A 90 -10.57 1.82 -12.40
C LYS A 90 -11.63 1.03 -11.63
N GLY A 91 -12.77 0.78 -12.28
CA GLY A 91 -13.66 -0.30 -11.87
C GLY A 91 -12.96 -1.64 -12.13
N GLY A 92 -13.51 -2.74 -11.60
CA GLY A 92 -13.02 -4.09 -11.87
C GLY A 92 -12.88 -4.41 -13.37
N PRO A 93 -12.41 -5.62 -13.72
CA PRO A 93 -12.32 -6.05 -15.11
C PRO A 93 -13.63 -5.72 -15.83
N SER A 94 -13.54 -5.05 -16.98
CA SER A 94 -14.71 -4.76 -17.81
C SER A 94 -15.45 -6.05 -18.16
N PRO A 95 -16.74 -6.00 -18.54
CA PRO A 95 -17.45 -7.21 -18.98
C PRO A 95 -16.69 -8.01 -20.05
N GLY A 96 -16.02 -7.32 -20.99
CA GLY A 96 -15.14 -7.95 -21.98
C GLY A 96 -13.86 -8.53 -21.40
N ASP A 97 -13.26 -7.90 -20.38
CA ASP A 97 -12.13 -8.48 -19.65
C ASP A 97 -12.54 -9.77 -18.92
N VAL A 98 -13.72 -9.79 -18.29
CA VAL A 98 -14.25 -10.98 -17.61
C VAL A 98 -14.46 -12.13 -18.60
N GLU A 99 -14.94 -11.83 -19.79
CA GLU A 99 -15.13 -12.81 -20.85
C GLU A 99 -13.79 -13.33 -21.41
N ALA A 100 -12.82 -12.45 -21.63
CA ALA A 100 -11.46 -12.83 -22.02
C ALA A 100 -10.79 -13.74 -20.99
N ILE A 101 -10.99 -13.46 -19.69
CA ILE A 101 -10.48 -14.29 -18.60
C ILE A 101 -11.15 -15.67 -18.61
N LYS A 102 -12.48 -15.71 -18.76
CA LYS A 102 -13.23 -16.98 -18.83
C LYS A 102 -12.77 -17.83 -20.03
N ASN A 103 -12.59 -17.20 -21.19
CA ASN A 103 -12.13 -17.88 -22.40
C ASN A 103 -10.68 -18.37 -22.27
N ALA A 104 -9.79 -17.59 -21.65
CA ALA A 104 -8.41 -18.00 -21.42
C ALA A 104 -8.34 -19.20 -20.46
N ILE A 105 -9.15 -19.21 -19.39
CA ILE A 105 -9.23 -20.35 -18.46
C ILE A 105 -9.84 -21.58 -19.16
N ALA A 106 -10.89 -21.40 -19.97
CA ALA A 106 -11.56 -22.50 -20.67
C ALA A 106 -10.66 -23.16 -21.74
N ASN A 107 -9.78 -22.39 -22.39
CA ASN A 107 -8.86 -22.88 -23.42
C ASN A 107 -7.51 -23.38 -22.85
N ALA A 108 -7.29 -23.27 -21.54
CA ALA A 108 -6.06 -23.74 -20.92
C ALA A 108 -6.00 -25.28 -20.94
N SER A 109 -5.04 -25.84 -21.68
CA SER A 109 -4.87 -27.29 -21.86
C SER A 109 -4.05 -27.96 -20.76
N THR A 110 -3.43 -27.19 -19.85
CA THR A 110 -2.58 -27.71 -18.78
C THR A 110 -2.86 -27.04 -17.44
N LEU A 111 -2.66 -27.77 -16.35
CA LEU A 111 -2.83 -27.25 -14.99
C LEU A 111 -1.86 -26.09 -14.69
N ALA A 112 -0.63 -26.17 -15.19
CA ALA A 112 0.37 -25.12 -15.09
C ALA A 112 -0.12 -23.81 -15.73
N GLU A 113 -0.84 -23.90 -16.85
CA GLU A 113 -1.40 -22.73 -17.53
C GLU A 113 -2.54 -22.09 -16.72
N VAL A 114 -3.39 -22.89 -16.08
CA VAL A 114 -4.43 -22.37 -15.17
C VAL A 114 -3.82 -21.65 -13.96
N GLU A 115 -2.77 -22.20 -13.37
CA GLU A 115 -2.05 -21.56 -12.25
C GLU A 115 -1.39 -20.25 -12.68
N ARG A 116 -0.80 -20.23 -13.89
CA ARG A 116 -0.23 -19.02 -14.48
C ARG A 116 -1.28 -17.93 -14.67
N LEU A 117 -2.45 -18.27 -15.23
CA LEU A 117 -3.57 -17.35 -15.41
C LEU A 117 -4.11 -16.83 -14.07
N LYS A 118 -4.20 -17.68 -13.05
CA LYS A 118 -4.57 -17.27 -11.69
C LYS A 118 -3.58 -16.27 -11.09
N GLY A 119 -2.27 -16.50 -11.27
CA GLY A 119 -1.22 -15.58 -10.82
C GLY A 119 -1.27 -14.22 -11.54
N LEU A 120 -1.54 -14.21 -12.85
CA LEU A 120 -1.75 -12.98 -13.62
C LEU A 120 -2.93 -12.16 -13.10
N LEU A 121 -4.06 -12.83 -12.81
CA LEU A 121 -5.23 -12.17 -12.23
C LEU A 121 -4.97 -11.58 -10.84
N GLN A 122 -4.27 -12.33 -9.97
CA GLN A 122 -3.90 -11.86 -8.62
C GLN A 122 -2.96 -10.65 -8.66
N SER A 123 -2.08 -10.57 -9.67
CA SER A 123 -1.19 -9.44 -9.90
C SER A 123 -1.86 -8.27 -10.65
N GLY A 124 -3.14 -8.41 -11.01
CA GLY A 124 -3.93 -7.39 -11.70
C GLY A 124 -3.64 -7.25 -13.20
N GLN A 125 -3.06 -8.28 -13.82
CA GLN A 125 -2.87 -8.38 -15.27
C GLN A 125 -4.03 -9.17 -15.88
N ILE A 126 -4.70 -8.56 -16.86
CA ILE A 126 -5.81 -9.16 -17.59
C ILE A 126 -5.27 -9.66 -18.95
N PRO A 127 -5.42 -10.94 -19.29
CA PRO A 127 -5.09 -11.45 -20.62
C PRO A 127 -5.80 -10.64 -21.71
N GLY A 128 -5.05 -10.13 -22.68
CA GLY A 128 -5.57 -9.31 -23.78
C GLY A 128 -5.57 -7.79 -23.55
N ARG A 129 -5.24 -7.32 -22.34
CA ARG A 129 -5.10 -5.89 -22.06
C ARG A 129 -3.66 -5.44 -22.28
N GLU A 130 -3.27 -5.23 -23.53
CA GLU A 130 -2.00 -4.53 -23.82
C GLU A 130 -2.07 -3.12 -23.22
N ARG A 131 -1.13 -2.79 -22.34
CA ARG A 131 -0.95 -1.42 -21.87
C ARG A 131 -0.54 -0.59 -23.08
N ARG A 132 -1.46 0.15 -23.68
CA ARG A 132 -1.08 1.31 -24.49
C ARG A 132 -0.36 2.28 -23.55
N SER A 133 0.97 2.29 -23.65
CA SER A 133 1.82 3.31 -23.07
C SER A 133 1.44 4.65 -23.71
N GLY A 134 0.88 5.55 -22.91
CA GLY A 134 0.59 6.94 -23.23
C GLY A 134 0.61 7.72 -21.94
#